data_AF-A0A2V9WPM3-F1
#
_entry.id   AF-A0A2V9WPM3-F1
#
_cell.length_a   1.000
_cell.length_b   1.000
_cell.length_c   1.000
_cell.angle_alpha   90.00
_cell.angle_beta   90.00
_cell.angle_gamma   90.00
#
_symmetry.space_group_name_H-M   'P 1'
#
loop_
_entity.id
_entity.type
_entity.pdbx_description
1 polymer ?
#
loop_
_entity_poly.entity_id
_entity_poly.type
_entity_poly.pdbx_seq_one_letter_code
_entity_poly.pdbx_strand_id
1 'polypeptide(L)'
;MSLLWLRFALGCYFIGLVYAFVALTRTSDLFSRVALHAASMGMVFHFVSLTELFLSRRVVWTSVHNGESLLAFLSMSFFMLIYAIYKTTSPGVVVFPVVFFLTFVAALDEQPVLLTQFVSNKGWLFAHIILIFTGYAALLVSFGASLLYLLQERRLKSKKPTSLINFLPALEVIDQIGYRSLLLGFPFMTLGLITGSIVAITAPSVGRVDFLDPKILLSVLMWA
;
A
#
# COMPACT_ATOMS: atom_id res chain seq x y z
N MET A 1 18.42 -1.05 -14.61
CA MET A 1 17.27 -0.73 -15.47
C MET A 1 15.97 -0.68 -14.68
N SER A 2 15.93 -1.23 -13.46
CA SER A 2 14.83 -1.12 -12.49
C SER A 2 14.16 0.26 -12.41
N LEU A 3 14.94 1.34 -12.26
CA LEU A 3 14.38 2.70 -12.16
C LEU A 3 13.59 3.13 -13.42
N LEU A 4 13.99 2.63 -14.60
CA LEU A 4 13.32 2.90 -15.86
C LEU A 4 11.93 2.25 -15.88
N TRP A 5 11.84 0.99 -15.46
CA TRP A 5 10.58 0.26 -15.32
C TRP A 5 9.67 0.87 -14.23
N LEU A 6 10.26 1.34 -13.14
CA LEU A 6 9.52 2.03 -12.08
C LEU A 6 8.90 3.34 -12.58
N ARG A 7 9.61 4.11 -13.42
CA ARG A 7 9.08 5.33 -14.05
C ARG A 7 7.95 5.02 -15.04
N PHE A 8 8.03 3.91 -15.77
CA PHE A 8 6.90 3.44 -16.60
C PHE A 8 5.68 3.08 -15.73
N ALA A 9 5.89 2.33 -14.65
CA ALA A 9 4.83 2.00 -13.71
C ALA A 9 4.20 3.25 -13.09
N LEU A 10 5.00 4.25 -12.74
CA LEU A 10 4.53 5.55 -12.25
C LEU A 10 3.59 6.23 -13.26
N GLY A 11 3.95 6.26 -14.54
CA GLY A 11 3.09 6.80 -15.60
C GLY A 11 1.75 6.08 -15.69
N CYS A 12 1.75 4.74 -15.55
CA CYS A 12 0.52 3.96 -15.47
C CYS A 12 -0.33 4.29 -14.22
N TYR A 13 0.30 4.43 -13.05
CA TYR A 13 -0.41 4.79 -11.81
C TYR A 13 -0.92 6.23 -11.83
N PHE A 14 -0.27 7.14 -12.57
CA PHE A 14 -0.79 8.49 -12.79
C PHE A 14 -2.15 8.48 -13.49
N ILE A 15 -2.37 7.58 -14.45
CA ILE A 15 -3.68 7.41 -15.10
C ILE A 15 -4.73 6.97 -14.06
N GLY A 16 -4.36 6.07 -13.14
CA GLY A 16 -5.20 5.67 -12.00
C GLY A 16 -5.50 6.82 -11.04
N LEU A 17 -4.54 7.71 -10.80
CA LEU A 17 -4.74 8.93 -10.00
C LEU A 17 -5.74 9.88 -10.67
N VAL A 18 -5.57 10.14 -11.97
CA VAL A 18 -6.54 10.96 -12.74
C VAL A 18 -7.93 10.35 -12.66
N TYR A 19 -8.04 9.02 -12.77
CA TYR A 19 -9.29 8.31 -12.56
C TYR A 19 -9.88 8.54 -11.16
N ALA A 20 -9.09 8.47 -10.09
CA ALA A 20 -9.58 8.72 -8.73
C ALA A 20 -10.23 10.12 -8.60
N PHE A 21 -9.63 11.14 -9.20
CA PHE A 21 -10.21 12.50 -9.24
C PHE A 21 -11.47 12.59 -10.11
N VAL A 22 -11.45 11.97 -11.28
CA VAL A 22 -12.63 11.94 -12.18
C VAL A 22 -13.79 11.18 -11.53
N ALA A 23 -13.53 10.06 -10.88
CA ALA A 23 -14.54 9.26 -10.19
C ALA A 23 -15.24 10.02 -9.06
N LEU A 24 -14.58 11.00 -8.44
CA LEU A 24 -15.17 11.90 -7.45
C LEU A 24 -16.11 12.96 -8.06
N THR A 25 -16.09 13.18 -9.37
CA THR A 25 -16.90 14.21 -10.05
C THR A 25 -17.89 13.63 -11.05
N ARG A 26 -17.55 12.55 -11.74
CA ARG A 26 -18.37 11.89 -12.76
C ARG A 26 -18.20 10.37 -12.73
N THR A 27 -19.31 9.65 -12.79
CA THR A 27 -19.34 8.20 -12.97
C THR A 27 -19.25 7.84 -14.45
N SER A 28 -18.15 7.23 -14.87
CA SER A 28 -18.01 6.73 -16.24
C SER A 28 -17.27 5.39 -16.27
N ASP A 29 -17.93 4.37 -16.82
CA ASP A 29 -17.42 3.00 -16.87
C ASP A 29 -16.21 2.84 -17.79
N LEU A 30 -16.09 3.73 -18.79
CA LEU A 30 -14.94 3.76 -19.69
C LEU A 30 -13.65 4.14 -18.94
N PHE A 31 -13.70 5.18 -18.12
CA PHE A 31 -12.54 5.63 -17.35
C PHE A 31 -12.12 4.59 -16.30
N SER A 32 -13.08 3.89 -15.70
CA SER A 32 -12.80 2.79 -14.77
C SER A 32 -12.04 1.65 -15.45
N ARG A 33 -12.50 1.21 -16.63
CA ARG A 33 -11.81 0.15 -17.40
C ARG A 33 -10.41 0.56 -17.84
N VAL A 34 -10.26 1.77 -18.38
CA VAL A 34 -8.94 2.29 -18.79
C VAL A 34 -7.98 2.36 -17.60
N ALA A 35 -8.45 2.87 -16.46
CA ALA A 35 -7.63 2.96 -15.25
C ALA A 35 -7.21 1.58 -14.73
N LEU A 36 -8.10 0.59 -14.77
CA LEU A 36 -7.77 -0.78 -14.37
C LEU A 36 -6.75 -1.44 -15.30
N HIS A 37 -6.90 -1.29 -16.62
CA HIS A 37 -5.91 -1.84 -17.56
C HIS A 37 -4.55 -1.14 -17.42
N ALA A 38 -4.54 0.19 -17.29
CA ALA A 38 -3.33 0.95 -17.02
C ALA A 38 -2.68 0.49 -15.71
N ALA A 39 -3.47 0.34 -14.65
CA ALA A 39 -3.04 -0.16 -13.36
C ALA A 39 -2.43 -1.57 -13.41
N SER A 40 -3.07 -2.51 -14.12
CA SER A 40 -2.54 -3.86 -14.32
C SER A 40 -1.21 -3.81 -15.09
N MET A 41 -1.11 -3.00 -16.13
CA MET A 41 0.13 -2.80 -16.87
C MET A 41 1.23 -2.19 -15.99
N GLY A 42 0.88 -1.19 -15.18
CA GLY A 42 1.77 -0.56 -14.21
C GLY A 42 2.30 -1.57 -13.18
N MET A 43 1.44 -2.47 -12.68
CA MET A 43 1.88 -3.56 -11.80
C MET A 43 2.87 -4.51 -12.46
N VAL A 44 2.70 -4.84 -13.74
CA VAL A 44 3.66 -5.69 -14.46
C VAL A 44 5.03 -5.01 -14.52
N PHE A 45 5.10 -3.75 -14.91
CA PHE A 45 6.38 -3.01 -14.95
C PHE A 45 6.98 -2.81 -13.55
N HIS A 46 6.15 -2.56 -12.54
CA HIS A 46 6.61 -2.44 -11.16
C HIS A 46 7.19 -3.77 -10.65
N PHE A 47 6.55 -4.90 -10.97
CA PHE A 47 7.07 -6.23 -10.65
C PHE A 47 8.41 -6.50 -11.37
N VAL A 48 8.54 -6.14 -12.64
CA VAL A 48 9.81 -6.23 -13.38
C VAL A 48 10.89 -5.38 -12.70
N SER A 49 10.59 -4.16 -12.27
CA SER A 49 11.51 -3.31 -11.51
C SER A 49 12.01 -3.99 -10.23
N LEU A 50 11.08 -4.54 -9.43
CA LEU A 50 11.40 -5.21 -8.16
C LEU A 50 12.20 -6.49 -8.37
N THR A 51 11.89 -7.28 -9.40
CA THR A 51 12.63 -8.51 -9.73
C THR A 51 14.04 -8.22 -10.24
N GLU A 52 14.23 -7.21 -11.10
CA GLU A 52 15.56 -6.77 -11.51
C GLU A 52 16.39 -6.31 -10.31
N LEU A 53 15.78 -5.53 -9.42
CA LEU A 53 16.42 -5.08 -8.19
C LEU A 53 16.84 -6.28 -7.33
N PHE A 54 15.94 -7.26 -7.12
CA PHE A 54 16.23 -8.49 -6.39
C PHE A 54 17.39 -9.30 -6.99
N LEU A 55 17.37 -9.51 -8.31
CA LEU A 55 18.40 -10.25 -9.05
C LEU A 55 19.76 -9.53 -9.05
N SER A 56 19.77 -8.20 -9.03
CA SER A 56 21.00 -7.41 -9.00
C SER A 56 21.84 -7.63 -7.72
N ARG A 57 21.27 -8.25 -6.68
CA ARG A 57 21.85 -8.43 -5.33
C ARG A 57 22.27 -7.13 -4.64
N ARG A 58 21.84 -5.97 -5.16
CA ARG A 58 22.07 -4.64 -4.58
C ARG A 58 20.93 -4.17 -3.67
N VAL A 59 20.02 -5.07 -3.29
CA VAL A 59 18.85 -4.71 -2.47
C VAL A 59 19.29 -4.32 -1.08
N VAL A 60 19.08 -3.05 -0.76
CA VAL A 60 19.18 -2.54 0.60
C VAL A 60 17.74 -2.47 1.14
N TRP A 61 17.32 -3.51 1.85
CA TRP A 61 15.95 -3.65 2.37
C TRP A 61 15.57 -2.56 3.39
N THR A 62 16.56 -1.90 3.98
CA THR A 62 16.40 -0.78 4.91
C THR A 62 16.30 0.58 4.21
N SER A 63 16.48 0.64 2.89
CA SER A 63 16.36 1.87 2.13
C SER A 63 14.89 2.30 2.02
N VAL A 64 14.64 3.59 2.26
CA VAL A 64 13.31 4.20 2.15
C VAL A 64 12.75 4.02 0.74
N HIS A 65 13.57 4.28 -0.30
CA HIS A 65 13.21 4.07 -1.71
C HIS A 65 12.66 2.66 -1.99
N ASN A 66 13.38 1.61 -1.55
CA ASN A 66 12.97 0.23 -1.76
C ASN A 66 11.71 -0.10 -0.96
N GLY A 67 11.60 0.48 0.25
CA GLY A 67 10.44 0.31 1.12
C GLY A 67 9.16 0.89 0.52
N GLU A 68 9.21 2.13 0.04
CA GLU A 68 8.08 2.82 -0.58
C GLU A 68 7.61 2.14 -1.87
N SER A 69 8.54 1.73 -2.74
CA SER A 69 8.23 0.97 -3.95
C SER A 69 7.55 -0.36 -3.61
N LEU A 70 8.08 -1.13 -2.66
CA LEU A 70 7.49 -2.41 -2.25
C LEU A 70 6.10 -2.21 -1.61
N LEU A 71 5.94 -1.22 -0.74
CA LEU A 71 4.66 -0.89 -0.13
C LEU A 71 3.63 -0.50 -1.19
N ALA A 72 3.99 0.36 -2.14
CA ALA A 72 3.13 0.74 -3.25
C ALA A 72 2.68 -0.47 -4.07
N PHE A 73 3.61 -1.39 -4.39
CA PHE A 73 3.31 -2.62 -5.12
C PHE A 73 2.34 -3.53 -4.35
N LEU A 74 2.57 -3.73 -3.05
CA LEU A 74 1.69 -4.55 -2.20
C LEU A 74 0.31 -3.93 -2.00
N SER A 75 0.23 -2.61 -1.77
CA SER A 75 -1.04 -1.87 -1.71
C SER A 75 -1.84 -2.01 -3.00
N MET A 76 -1.17 -1.88 -4.14
CA MET A 76 -1.82 -2.02 -5.44
C MET A 76 -2.27 -3.45 -5.72
N SER A 77 -1.44 -4.44 -5.35
CA SER A 77 -1.78 -5.86 -5.45
C SER A 77 -2.99 -6.22 -4.59
N PHE A 78 -3.02 -5.73 -3.35
CA PHE A 78 -4.14 -5.94 -2.45
C PHE A 78 -5.43 -5.31 -2.99
N PHE A 79 -5.35 -4.09 -3.53
CA PHE A 79 -6.49 -3.48 -4.21
C PHE A 79 -6.98 -4.30 -5.41
N MET A 80 -6.07 -4.82 -6.24
CA MET A 80 -6.45 -5.68 -7.36
C MET A 80 -7.10 -6.99 -6.92
N LEU A 81 -6.68 -7.58 -5.80
CA LEU A 81 -7.36 -8.74 -5.20
C LEU A 81 -8.79 -8.38 -4.76
N ILE A 82 -8.97 -7.24 -4.09
CA ILE A 82 -10.30 -6.75 -3.71
C ILE A 82 -11.17 -6.49 -4.94
N TYR A 83 -10.62 -5.86 -5.98
CA TYR A 83 -11.32 -5.69 -7.25
C TYR A 83 -11.70 -7.04 -7.87
N ALA A 84 -10.80 -8.03 -7.85
CA ALA A 84 -11.07 -9.35 -8.41
C ALA A 84 -12.26 -10.06 -7.73
N ILE A 85 -12.38 -9.92 -6.40
CA ILE A 85 -13.41 -10.55 -5.56
C ILE A 85 -14.74 -9.79 -5.63
N TYR A 86 -14.71 -8.47 -5.42
CA TYR A 86 -15.91 -7.64 -5.23
C TYR A 86 -16.36 -6.91 -6.49
N LYS A 87 -15.54 -6.90 -7.54
CA LYS A 87 -15.80 -6.20 -8.82
C LYS A 87 -16.13 -4.71 -8.67
N THR A 88 -15.72 -4.10 -7.55
CA THR A 88 -15.86 -2.66 -7.31
C THR A 88 -14.51 -1.97 -7.39
N THR A 89 -14.50 -0.80 -8.03
CA THR A 89 -13.33 0.09 -8.10
C THR A 89 -13.37 1.21 -7.08
N SER A 90 -14.43 1.28 -6.25
CA SER A 90 -14.62 2.38 -5.30
C SER A 90 -13.48 2.56 -4.30
N PRO A 91 -12.87 1.50 -3.70
CA PRO A 91 -11.73 1.68 -2.81
C PRO A 91 -10.51 2.30 -3.51
N GLY A 92 -10.46 2.18 -4.84
CA GLY A 92 -9.38 2.70 -5.68
C GLY A 92 -9.23 4.22 -5.58
N VAL A 93 -10.30 4.96 -5.26
CA VAL A 93 -10.22 6.42 -5.06
C VAL A 93 -9.24 6.80 -3.95
N VAL A 94 -9.10 5.94 -2.94
CA VAL A 94 -8.16 6.13 -1.84
C VAL A 94 -6.80 5.48 -2.15
N VAL A 95 -6.80 4.30 -2.76
CA VAL A 95 -5.57 3.54 -3.04
C VAL A 95 -4.71 4.19 -4.12
N PHE A 96 -5.30 4.64 -5.23
CA PHE A 96 -4.54 5.19 -6.37
C PHE A 96 -3.67 6.40 -5.99
N PRO A 97 -4.16 7.41 -5.25
CA PRO A 97 -3.31 8.50 -4.76
C PRO A 97 -2.13 8.02 -3.91
N VAL A 98 -2.37 7.11 -2.97
CA VAL A 98 -1.31 6.62 -2.08
C VAL A 98 -0.25 5.85 -2.87
N VAL A 99 -0.67 4.93 -3.75
CA VAL A 99 0.24 4.15 -4.61
C VAL A 99 1.03 5.06 -5.54
N PHE A 100 0.39 6.07 -6.14
CA PHE A 100 1.07 7.04 -6.99
C PHE A 100 2.15 7.79 -6.22
N PHE A 101 1.84 8.38 -5.07
CA PHE A 101 2.82 9.18 -4.31
C PHE A 101 3.97 8.33 -3.77
N LEU A 102 3.70 7.12 -3.25
CA LEU A 102 4.75 6.19 -2.84
C LEU A 102 5.66 5.82 -4.01
N THR A 103 5.09 5.53 -5.18
CA THR A 103 5.87 5.23 -6.39
C THR A 103 6.62 6.46 -6.92
N PHE A 104 6.05 7.64 -6.78
CA PHE A 104 6.64 8.91 -7.22
C PHE A 104 7.88 9.25 -6.40
N VAL A 105 7.78 9.20 -5.06
CA VAL A 105 8.90 9.47 -4.17
C VAL A 105 10.01 8.45 -4.41
N ALA A 106 9.67 7.16 -4.51
CA ALA A 106 10.63 6.15 -4.90
C ALA A 106 11.27 6.46 -6.28
N ALA A 107 10.50 6.83 -7.30
CA ALA A 107 11.06 7.08 -8.63
C ALA A 107 11.98 8.33 -8.74
N LEU A 108 11.88 9.27 -7.80
CA LEU A 108 12.71 10.48 -7.73
C LEU A 108 14.01 10.28 -6.97
N ASP A 109 14.00 9.45 -5.93
CA ASP A 109 15.11 9.37 -4.98
C ASP A 109 16.23 8.45 -5.52
N GLU A 110 17.31 9.06 -6.04
CA GLU A 110 18.55 8.37 -6.38
C GLU A 110 19.47 8.35 -5.14
N GLN A 111 19.17 7.49 -4.17
CA GLN A 111 19.95 7.49 -2.91
C GLN A 111 21.33 6.82 -3.06
N PRO A 112 22.39 7.45 -2.55
CA PRO A 112 23.69 6.84 -2.36
C PRO A 112 23.61 5.70 -1.34
N VAL A 113 24.43 4.67 -1.54
CA VAL A 113 24.59 3.53 -0.64
C VAL A 113 25.13 4.01 0.71
N LEU A 114 24.28 4.55 1.58
CA LEU A 114 24.68 4.88 2.94
C LEU A 114 24.72 3.60 3.75
N LEU A 115 25.97 3.19 4.01
CA LEU A 115 26.45 2.26 5.03
C LEU A 115 25.41 1.25 5.51
N THR A 116 25.50 0.05 4.93
CA THR A 116 24.98 -1.21 5.48
C THR A 116 25.08 -1.22 7.00
N GLN A 117 24.00 -0.86 7.69
CA GLN A 117 23.79 -1.35 9.04
C GLN A 117 23.72 -2.87 8.90
N PHE A 118 24.70 -3.55 9.48
CA PHE A 118 24.84 -4.99 9.42
C PHE A 118 23.67 -5.63 10.17
N VAL A 119 22.52 -5.79 9.52
CA VAL A 119 21.45 -6.64 10.02
C VAL A 119 21.91 -8.08 9.79
N SER A 120 22.37 -8.72 10.86
CA SER A 120 22.93 -10.07 10.87
C SER A 120 21.93 -11.12 10.33
N ASN A 121 20.62 -10.89 10.54
CA ASN A 121 19.58 -11.86 10.20
C ASN A 121 18.66 -11.40 9.05
N LYS A 122 19.16 -11.54 7.83
CA LYS A 122 18.46 -11.13 6.58
C LYS A 122 17.07 -11.80 6.43
N GLY A 123 16.89 -13.02 6.94
CA GLY A 123 15.64 -13.76 6.85
C GLY A 123 14.51 -13.13 7.69
N TRP A 124 14.78 -12.86 8.98
CA TRP A 124 13.79 -12.22 9.86
C TRP A 124 13.46 -10.80 9.42
N LEU A 125 14.44 -10.03 8.93
CA LEU A 125 14.20 -8.70 8.39
C LEU A 125 13.28 -8.75 7.17
N PHE A 126 13.53 -9.67 6.24
CA PHE A 126 12.67 -9.84 5.07
C PHE A 126 11.24 -10.26 5.47
N ALA A 127 11.11 -11.21 6.39
CA ALA A 127 9.81 -11.62 6.92
C ALA A 127 9.06 -10.44 7.55
N HIS A 128 9.74 -9.65 8.39
CA HIS A 128 9.17 -8.45 9.00
C HIS A 128 8.63 -7.46 7.96
N ILE A 129 9.43 -7.12 6.95
CA ILE A 129 9.06 -6.16 5.91
C ILE A 129 7.84 -6.63 5.13
N ILE A 130 7.82 -7.90 4.70
CA ILE A 130 6.68 -8.45 3.94
C ILE A 130 5.41 -8.49 4.80
N LEU A 131 5.51 -8.92 6.05
CA LEU A 131 4.36 -8.99 6.97
C LEU A 131 3.79 -7.60 7.27
N ILE A 132 4.65 -6.65 7.66
CA ILE A 132 4.21 -5.30 8.06
C ILE A 132 3.66 -4.52 6.86
N PHE A 133 4.26 -4.63 5.67
CA PHE A 133 3.74 -3.94 4.48
C PHE A 133 2.46 -4.56 3.93
N THR A 134 2.31 -5.89 4.01
CA THR A 134 1.04 -6.55 3.70
C THR A 134 -0.05 -6.09 4.67
N GLY A 135 0.29 -5.96 5.95
CA GLY A 135 -0.58 -5.37 6.97
C GLY A 135 -1.01 -3.94 6.62
N TYR A 136 -0.05 -3.06 6.28
CA TYR A 136 -0.35 -1.69 5.86
C TYR A 136 -1.21 -1.61 4.60
N ALA A 137 -0.93 -2.45 3.60
CA ALA A 137 -1.75 -2.53 2.39
C ALA A 137 -3.21 -2.87 2.68
N ALA A 138 -3.44 -3.86 3.55
CA ALA A 138 -4.79 -4.25 3.96
C ALA A 138 -5.48 -3.18 4.81
N LEU A 139 -4.77 -2.58 5.77
CA LEU A 139 -5.31 -1.50 6.60
C LEU A 139 -5.60 -0.22 5.79
N LEU A 140 -4.81 0.10 4.77
CA LEU A 140 -5.09 1.21 3.85
C LEU A 140 -6.45 1.03 3.16
N VAL A 141 -6.73 -0.17 2.66
CA VAL A 141 -8.03 -0.48 2.05
C VAL A 141 -9.15 -0.48 3.08
N SER A 142 -8.91 -0.99 4.29
CA SER A 142 -9.89 -0.95 5.38
C SER A 142 -10.26 0.49 5.76
N PHE A 143 -9.25 1.36 5.92
CA PHE A 143 -9.43 2.78 6.17
C PHE A 143 -10.20 3.46 5.03
N GLY A 144 -9.80 3.20 3.78
CA GLY A 144 -10.49 3.75 2.61
C GLY A 144 -11.95 3.32 2.53
N ALA A 145 -12.24 2.04 2.75
CA ALA A 145 -13.60 1.51 2.80
C ALA A 145 -14.42 2.17 3.92
N SER A 146 -13.85 2.34 5.10
CA SER A 146 -14.52 2.99 6.24
C SER A 146 -14.86 4.46 5.93
N LEU A 147 -13.95 5.19 5.27
CA LEU A 147 -14.23 6.56 4.82
C LEU A 147 -15.37 6.59 3.80
N LEU A 148 -15.34 5.68 2.82
CA LEU A 148 -16.40 5.56 1.80
C LEU A 148 -17.74 5.17 2.42
N TYR A 149 -17.73 4.31 3.44
CA TYR A 149 -18.93 3.90 4.19
C TYR A 149 -19.57 5.13 4.84
N LEU A 150 -18.81 5.91 5.60
CA LEU A 150 -19.30 7.11 6.28
C LEU A 150 -19.83 8.16 5.28
N LEU A 151 -19.16 8.32 4.15
CA LEU A 151 -19.63 9.21 3.08
C LEU A 151 -20.95 8.74 2.48
N GLN A 152 -21.09 7.43 2.22
CA GLN A 152 -22.31 6.86 1.67
C GLN A 152 -23.47 6.89 2.67
N GLU A 153 -23.22 6.59 3.95
CA GLU A 153 -24.23 6.64 5.00
C GLU A 153 -24.79 8.06 5.20
N ARG A 154 -23.91 9.07 5.29
CA ARG A 154 -24.33 10.48 5.40
C ARG A 154 -25.17 10.91 4.20
N ARG A 155 -24.84 10.44 3.00
CA ARG A 155 -25.58 10.75 1.77
C ARG A 155 -26.98 10.17 1.79
N LEU A 156 -27.12 8.89 2.12
CA LEU A 156 -28.42 8.21 2.21
C LEU A 156 -29.35 8.92 3.20
N LYS A 157 -28.81 9.36 4.35
CA LYS A 157 -29.57 10.15 5.34
C LYS A 157 -29.98 11.53 4.82
N SER A 158 -29.12 12.18 4.02
CA SER A 158 -29.37 13.53 3.49
C SER A 158 -30.35 13.62 2.31
N LYS A 159 -30.75 12.48 1.73
CA LYS A 159 -31.64 12.38 0.54
C LYS A 159 -31.21 13.23 -0.68
N LYS A 160 -29.93 13.63 -0.78
CA LYS A 160 -29.44 14.45 -1.90
C LYS A 160 -29.05 13.59 -3.10
N PRO A 161 -29.65 13.78 -4.29
CA PRO A 161 -29.25 13.09 -5.50
C PRO A 161 -27.99 13.73 -6.09
N THR A 162 -26.82 13.32 -5.63
CA THR A 162 -25.54 13.69 -6.27
C THR A 162 -25.07 12.60 -7.23
N SER A 163 -24.39 12.98 -8.33
CA SER A 163 -23.83 12.09 -9.37
C SER A 163 -22.99 10.91 -8.87
N LEU A 164 -22.56 10.93 -7.60
CA LEU A 164 -21.76 9.89 -6.97
C LEU A 164 -22.57 8.66 -6.52
N ILE A 165 -23.89 8.69 -6.65
CA ILE A 165 -24.78 7.57 -6.26
C ILE A 165 -24.47 6.30 -7.05
N ASN A 166 -24.09 6.42 -8.34
CA ASN A 166 -23.78 5.25 -9.16
C ASN A 166 -22.33 4.75 -8.99
N PHE A 167 -21.48 5.49 -8.26
CA PHE A 167 -20.07 5.13 -8.08
C PHE A 167 -19.86 4.15 -6.92
N LEU A 168 -20.56 4.39 -5.81
CA LEU A 168 -20.35 3.64 -4.58
C LEU A 168 -21.26 2.40 -4.56
N PRO A 169 -20.71 1.21 -4.25
CA PRO A 169 -21.53 0.01 -4.14
C PRO A 169 -22.46 0.10 -2.91
N ALA A 170 -23.29 -0.92 -2.72
CA ALA A 170 -24.16 -1.02 -1.55
C ALA A 170 -23.34 -0.90 -0.25
N LEU A 171 -23.95 -0.29 0.77
CA LEU A 171 -23.29 0.02 2.04
C LEU A 171 -22.70 -1.25 2.69
N GLU A 172 -23.42 -2.37 2.59
CA GLU A 172 -23.00 -3.69 3.02
C GLU A 172 -21.72 -4.19 2.32
N VAL A 173 -21.56 -3.92 1.02
CA VAL A 173 -20.35 -4.31 0.28
C VAL A 173 -19.14 -3.50 0.76
N ILE A 174 -19.33 -2.19 0.99
CA ILE A 174 -18.26 -1.34 1.51
C ILE A 174 -17.83 -1.81 2.90
N ASP A 175 -18.80 -2.10 3.77
CA ASP A 175 -18.56 -2.63 5.11
C ASP A 175 -17.82 -3.97 5.07
N GLN A 176 -18.27 -4.89 4.22
CA GLN A 176 -17.64 -6.20 4.07
C GLN A 176 -16.19 -6.10 3.58
N ILE A 177 -15.90 -5.20 2.63
CA ILE A 177 -14.53 -4.92 2.18
C ILE A 177 -13.70 -4.37 3.34
N GLY A 178 -14.24 -3.40 4.07
CA GLY A 178 -13.57 -2.77 5.21
C GLY A 178 -13.23 -3.77 6.32
N TYR A 179 -14.22 -4.57 6.72
CA TYR A 179 -14.11 -5.58 7.78
C TYR A 179 -13.17 -6.73 7.38
N ARG A 180 -13.27 -7.28 6.17
CA ARG A 180 -12.37 -8.35 5.74
C ARG A 180 -10.92 -7.86 5.57
N SER A 181 -10.75 -6.64 5.09
CA SER A 181 -9.41 -6.04 4.98
C SER A 181 -8.81 -5.79 6.37
N LEU A 182 -9.63 -5.39 7.36
CA LEU A 182 -9.21 -5.27 8.76
C LEU A 182 -8.81 -6.62 9.35
N LEU A 183 -9.64 -7.66 9.16
CA LEU A 183 -9.37 -9.02 9.64
C LEU A 183 -8.08 -9.62 9.07
N LEU A 184 -7.68 -9.23 7.86
CA LEU A 184 -6.39 -9.62 7.30
C LEU A 184 -5.27 -8.71 7.81
N GLY A 185 -5.47 -7.40 7.78
CA GLY A 185 -4.44 -6.43 8.16
C GLY A 185 -3.96 -6.58 9.59
N PHE A 186 -4.87 -6.83 10.55
CA PHE A 186 -4.52 -6.91 11.97
C PHE A 186 -3.56 -8.08 12.32
N PRO A 187 -3.81 -9.33 11.89
CA PRO A 187 -2.84 -10.43 12.06
C PRO A 187 -1.50 -10.17 11.38
N PHE A 188 -1.50 -9.67 10.13
CA PHE A 188 -0.26 -9.39 9.39
C PHE A 188 0.57 -8.31 10.09
N MET A 189 -0.07 -7.26 10.58
CA MET A 189 0.58 -6.23 11.38
C MET A 189 1.14 -6.78 12.69
N THR A 190 0.37 -7.61 13.40
CA THR A 190 0.81 -8.21 14.67
C THR A 190 2.02 -9.11 14.47
N LEU A 191 1.99 -10.01 13.47
CA LEU A 191 3.14 -10.84 13.11
C LEU A 191 4.33 -10.00 12.63
N GLY A 192 4.06 -8.91 11.89
CA GLY A 192 5.05 -7.92 11.51
C GLY A 192 5.76 -7.31 12.73
N LEU A 193 5.02 -6.87 13.75
CA LEU A 193 5.59 -6.31 14.96
C LEU A 193 6.38 -7.34 15.79
N ILE A 194 5.91 -8.58 15.88
CA ILE A 194 6.63 -9.68 16.54
C ILE A 194 7.96 -9.94 15.83
N THR A 195 7.94 -10.12 14.51
CA THR A 195 9.16 -10.35 13.71
C THR A 195 10.10 -9.15 13.72
N GLY A 196 9.57 -7.92 13.76
CA GLY A 196 10.36 -6.70 13.92
C GLY A 196 11.07 -6.62 15.27
N SER A 197 10.38 -7.03 16.34
CA SER A 197 10.98 -7.14 17.68
C SER A 197 12.12 -8.16 17.70
N ILE A 198 11.96 -9.31 17.03
CA ILE A 198 13.03 -10.32 16.90
C ILE A 198 14.25 -9.73 16.17
N VAL A 199 14.02 -8.98 15.08
CA VAL A 199 15.11 -8.29 14.35
C VAL A 199 15.83 -7.28 15.26
N ALA A 200 15.08 -6.50 16.04
CA ALA A 200 15.65 -5.51 16.95
C ALA A 200 16.50 -6.15 18.06
N ILE A 201 16.04 -7.26 18.65
CA ILE A 201 16.74 -7.96 19.73
C ILE A 201 18.00 -8.70 19.24
N THR A 202 17.97 -9.21 18.00
CA THR A 202 19.08 -10.00 17.42
C THR A 202 20.09 -9.16 16.64
N ALA A 203 19.86 -7.85 16.51
CA ALA A 203 20.76 -6.94 15.81
C ALA A 203 22.09 -6.73 16.60
N PRO A 204 23.27 -6.90 15.98
CA PRO A 204 24.56 -6.80 16.69
C PRO A 204 24.97 -5.39 17.13
N SER A 205 24.35 -4.33 16.60
CA SER A 205 24.95 -2.98 16.61
C SER A 205 24.46 -2.00 17.69
N VAL A 206 23.60 -2.38 18.63
CA VAL A 206 23.34 -1.58 19.86
C VAL A 206 22.98 -2.54 21.00
N GLY A 207 23.77 -2.60 22.06
CA GLY A 207 23.59 -3.50 23.21
C GLY A 207 22.34 -3.24 24.09
N ARG A 208 21.31 -2.58 23.57
CA ARG A 208 19.98 -2.42 24.19
C ARG A 208 19.00 -1.96 23.12
N VAL A 209 17.82 -2.58 23.06
CA VAL A 209 16.67 -2.01 22.35
C VAL A 209 16.31 -0.72 23.07
N ASP A 210 16.41 0.41 22.39
CA ASP A 210 16.01 1.69 22.96
C ASP A 210 14.49 1.85 22.82
N PHE A 211 13.76 1.60 23.91
CA PHE A 211 12.31 1.79 23.95
C PHE A 211 11.88 3.25 23.83
N LEU A 212 12.82 4.20 23.92
CA LEU A 212 12.56 5.62 23.66
C LEU A 212 12.71 5.98 22.17
N ASP A 213 13.16 5.06 21.32
CA ASP A 213 13.07 5.24 19.86
C ASP A 213 11.60 5.52 19.51
N PRO A 214 11.27 6.71 18.95
CA PRO A 214 9.91 7.07 18.61
C PRO A 214 9.19 6.01 17.78
N LYS A 215 9.92 5.28 16.92
CA LYS A 215 9.36 4.21 16.10
C LYS A 215 8.91 3.02 16.94
N ILE A 216 9.75 2.58 17.88
CA ILE A 216 9.46 1.44 18.76
C ILE A 216 8.36 1.84 19.76
N LEU A 217 8.51 3.00 20.39
CA LEU A 217 7.54 3.53 21.36
C LEU A 217 6.14 3.67 20.75
N LEU A 218 6.03 4.31 19.58
CA LEU A 218 4.75 4.46 18.89
C LEU A 218 4.18 3.11 18.48
N SER A 219 5.01 2.18 18.01
CA SER A 219 4.54 0.83 17.65
C SER A 219 3.97 0.06 18.84
N VAL A 220 4.59 0.18 20.02
CA VAL A 220 4.09 -0.44 21.25
C VAL A 220 2.81 0.25 21.71
N LEU A 221 2.77 1.58 21.74
CA LEU A 221 1.58 2.33 22.15
C LEU A 221 0.37 2.09 21.24
N MET A 222 0.59 1.95 19.93
CA MET A 222 -0.52 1.67 19.01
C MET A 222 -1.05 0.23 19.13
N TRP A 223 -0.29 -0.69 19.74
CA TRP A 223 -0.62 -2.12 19.82
C TRP A 223 -0.85 -2.64 21.25
N ALA A 224 -0.73 -1.78 22.27
CA ALA A 224 -1.04 -2.03 23.68
C ALA A 224 -2.46 -1.59 24.01
#